data_AF-A0A6A4TLM9-F1
#
_entry.id   AF-A0A6A4TLM9-F1
#
_cell.length_a   1.000
_cell.length_b   1.000
_cell.length_c   1.000
_cell.angle_alpha   90.00
_cell.angle_beta   90.00
_cell.angle_gamma   90.00
#
_symmetry.space_group_name_H-M   'P 1'
#
loop_
_entity.id
_entity.type
_entity.pdbx_description
1 polymer ?
#
loop_
_entity_poly.entity_id
_entity_poly.type
_entity_poly.pdbx_seq_one_letter_code
_entity_poly.pdbx_strand_id
1 'polypeptide(L)'
;MAGGVRRKSPGSASPLWAKLHSLWQGKHLVLFKTEYTLLVLSVLWFLEIGINVWVIHKVAYTEIDWKAYMDEVEGVINGTYDYTQLKGDTGPLVYPAGFVYIFTALYYITSHGVNIRLAQYIFAVFYLVTLLLVFRIYHRTKKVPPYVFFFVCCASYRIHSIFVLRLFNDPVAMMLLFAAVNLFMDGHWTLGCGLYSLAVSVKMNVLLFAPGLLFLLLSEFGLIRTIPKLSLCAGIQLFLGLPFLLDNPIGYVSRAFDLGRQFMFKWTVNWRFLPEWLFLNRYLHFLLLAAHLLTLLLFVFRRWKSRSLHYQFYVWYFHTLPYLLWSGGVEKLAHLLRVLILGLIELSWNTYPSTNGSSAALHVCHLIILLCLWLAPPLPSAPAGAQQTPAKDKRQ
;
A
#
# COMPACT_ATOMS: atom_id res chain seq x y z
N MET A 1 3.20 -28.14 -74.05
CA MET A 1 2.94 -26.89 -73.31
C MET A 1 3.24 -27.15 -71.84
N ALA A 2 4.43 -26.78 -71.36
CA ALA A 2 4.85 -27.00 -69.98
C ALA A 2 4.54 -25.75 -69.16
N GLY A 3 3.63 -25.89 -68.18
CA GLY A 3 3.20 -24.80 -67.30
C GLY A 3 4.27 -24.44 -66.27
N GLY A 4 4.69 -23.18 -66.27
CA GLY A 4 5.59 -22.62 -65.28
C GLY A 4 4.90 -22.42 -63.93
N VAL A 5 5.34 -23.14 -62.91
CA VAL A 5 4.95 -22.88 -61.52
C VAL A 5 5.94 -21.87 -60.92
N ARG A 6 5.54 -20.60 -60.87
CA ARG A 6 6.23 -19.58 -60.07
C ARG A 6 6.13 -19.94 -58.58
N ARG A 7 7.25 -20.32 -57.96
CA ARG A 7 7.38 -20.37 -56.49
C ARG A 7 7.19 -18.96 -55.92
N LYS A 8 6.11 -18.76 -55.15
CA LYS A 8 5.94 -17.58 -54.28
C LYS A 8 7.00 -17.61 -53.19
N SER A 9 7.70 -16.50 -52.98
CA SER A 9 8.54 -16.24 -51.81
C SER A 9 7.66 -16.26 -50.54
N PRO A 10 8.14 -16.81 -49.41
CA PRO A 10 7.41 -16.75 -48.16
C PRO A 10 7.36 -15.28 -47.71
N GLY A 11 6.14 -14.74 -47.59
CA GLY A 11 5.92 -13.38 -47.14
C GLY A 11 6.59 -13.15 -45.79
N SER A 12 7.36 -12.06 -45.70
CA SER A 12 7.95 -11.59 -44.46
C SER A 12 6.86 -11.48 -43.40
N ALA A 13 6.95 -12.27 -42.33
CA ALA A 13 6.11 -12.07 -41.15
C ALA A 13 6.19 -10.59 -40.74
N SER A 14 5.05 -9.97 -40.43
CA SER A 14 5.03 -8.56 -40.07
C SER A 14 6.05 -8.30 -38.94
N PRO A 15 6.76 -7.16 -38.93
CA PRO A 15 7.80 -6.89 -37.92
C PRO A 15 7.28 -7.01 -36.48
N LEU A 16 5.97 -6.85 -36.29
CA LEU A 16 5.26 -7.08 -35.04
C LEU A 16 5.13 -8.57 -34.68
N TRP A 17 4.85 -9.44 -35.64
CA TRP A 17 4.83 -10.90 -35.48
C TRP A 17 6.22 -11.48 -35.21
N ALA A 18 7.25 -10.97 -35.89
CA ALA A 18 8.63 -11.37 -35.64
C ALA A 18 9.10 -10.95 -34.23
N LYS A 19 8.73 -9.75 -33.75
CA LYS A 19 8.96 -9.30 -32.37
C LYS A 19 8.20 -10.15 -31.36
N LEU A 20 6.92 -10.45 -31.61
CA LEU A 20 6.11 -11.33 -30.75
C LEU A 20 6.70 -12.73 -30.65
N HIS A 21 7.18 -13.30 -31.76
CA HIS A 21 7.80 -14.62 -31.77
C HIS A 21 9.18 -14.63 -31.07
N SER A 22 9.95 -13.55 -31.18
CA SER A 22 11.19 -13.34 -30.41
C SER A 22 10.92 -13.19 -28.91
N LEU A 23 9.90 -12.43 -28.53
CA LEU A 23 9.45 -12.30 -27.14
C LEU A 23 8.93 -13.63 -26.57
N TRP A 24 8.27 -14.45 -27.38
CA TRP A 24 7.80 -15.78 -27.01
C TRP A 24 8.95 -16.75 -26.74
N GLN A 25 9.98 -16.74 -27.58
CA GLN A 25 11.22 -17.50 -27.37
C GLN A 25 11.99 -17.00 -26.13
N GLY A 26 11.90 -15.69 -25.82
CA GLY A 26 12.47 -15.04 -24.64
C GLY A 26 11.57 -14.96 -23.41
N LYS A 27 10.46 -15.72 -23.33
CA LYS A 27 9.46 -15.58 -22.24
C LYS A 27 10.05 -15.65 -20.83
N HIS A 28 11.09 -16.47 -20.61
CA HIS A 28 11.82 -16.52 -19.35
C HIS A 28 12.59 -15.22 -19.05
N LEU A 29 13.10 -14.53 -20.05
CA LEU A 29 13.78 -13.25 -19.85
C LEU A 29 12.77 -12.16 -19.45
N VAL A 30 11.60 -12.13 -20.08
CA VAL A 30 10.53 -11.15 -19.78
C VAL A 30 9.98 -11.33 -18.36
N LEU A 31 9.85 -12.58 -17.91
CA LEU A 31 9.30 -12.90 -16.59
C LEU A 31 10.31 -12.69 -15.45
N PHE A 32 11.60 -12.88 -15.69
CA PHE A 32 12.61 -12.90 -14.60
C PHE A 32 13.57 -11.70 -14.63
N LYS A 33 13.84 -11.06 -15.77
CA LYS A 33 14.74 -9.89 -15.83
C LYS A 33 14.00 -8.59 -15.55
N THR A 34 14.56 -7.79 -14.64
CA THR A 34 14.00 -6.50 -14.22
C THR A 34 14.02 -5.41 -15.30
N GLU A 35 14.73 -5.64 -16.41
CA GLU A 35 14.72 -4.79 -17.60
C GLU A 35 13.34 -4.76 -18.29
N TYR A 36 12.59 -5.86 -18.22
CA TYR A 36 11.25 -5.96 -18.82
C TYR A 36 10.12 -5.59 -17.84
N THR A 37 10.46 -5.12 -16.63
CA THR A 37 9.49 -4.73 -15.60
C THR A 37 8.47 -3.74 -16.14
N LEU A 38 8.89 -2.69 -16.84
CA LEU A 38 7.96 -1.68 -17.37
C LEU A 38 6.92 -2.30 -18.32
N LEU A 39 7.37 -3.17 -19.24
CA LEU A 39 6.50 -3.83 -20.21
C LEU A 39 5.45 -4.70 -19.51
N VAL A 40 5.88 -5.53 -18.55
CA VAL A 40 4.97 -6.42 -17.80
C VAL A 40 3.97 -5.60 -16.99
N LEU A 41 4.43 -4.54 -16.32
CA LEU A 41 3.57 -3.65 -15.54
C LEU A 41 2.54 -2.93 -16.42
N SER A 42 2.92 -2.43 -17.60
CA SER A 42 1.99 -1.79 -18.53
C SER A 42 0.89 -2.76 -18.99
N VAL A 43 1.26 -3.99 -19.38
CA VAL A 43 0.28 -5.00 -19.79
C VAL A 43 -0.68 -5.35 -18.65
N LEU A 44 -0.15 -5.59 -17.45
CA LEU A 44 -0.97 -5.89 -16.27
C LEU A 44 -1.92 -4.73 -15.95
N TRP A 45 -1.46 -3.48 -16.04
CA TRP A 45 -2.30 -2.32 -15.77
C TRP A 45 -3.49 -2.21 -16.73
N PHE A 46 -3.29 -2.45 -18.03
CA PHE A 46 -4.40 -2.47 -18.99
C PHE A 46 -5.38 -3.63 -18.74
N LEU A 47 -4.87 -4.81 -18.37
CA LEU A 47 -5.73 -5.95 -17.99
C LEU A 47 -6.57 -5.62 -16.77
N GLU A 48 -6.00 -4.94 -15.77
CA GLU A 48 -6.69 -4.54 -14.56
C GLU A 48 -7.86 -3.58 -14.81
N ILE A 49 -7.79 -2.72 -15.83
CA ILE A 49 -8.96 -1.92 -16.26
C ILE A 49 -10.13 -2.84 -16.63
N GLY A 50 -9.86 -3.84 -17.47
CA GLY A 50 -10.87 -4.81 -17.91
C GLY A 50 -11.42 -5.64 -16.74
N ILE A 51 -10.56 -6.07 -15.81
CA ILE A 51 -10.96 -6.80 -14.61
C ILE A 51 -11.86 -5.94 -13.72
N ASN A 52 -11.51 -4.68 -13.46
CA ASN A 52 -12.35 -3.79 -12.65
C ASN A 52 -13.73 -3.58 -13.28
N VAL A 53 -13.79 -3.33 -14.59
CA VAL A 53 -15.08 -3.23 -15.31
C VAL A 53 -15.86 -4.54 -15.21
N TRP A 54 -15.22 -5.69 -15.37
CA TRP A 54 -15.87 -6.99 -15.25
C TRP A 54 -16.41 -7.24 -13.84
N VAL A 55 -15.62 -7.00 -12.79
CA VAL A 55 -16.01 -7.14 -11.38
C VAL A 55 -17.20 -6.25 -11.07
N ILE A 56 -17.15 -4.98 -11.49
CA ILE A 56 -18.25 -4.02 -11.35
C ILE A 56 -19.55 -4.62 -11.91
N HIS A 57 -19.56 -5.13 -13.14
CA HIS A 57 -20.79 -5.60 -13.78
C HIS A 57 -21.24 -7.00 -13.37
N LYS A 58 -20.34 -7.85 -12.88
CA LYS A 58 -20.63 -9.28 -12.64
C LYS A 58 -20.74 -9.65 -11.17
N VAL A 59 -20.15 -8.86 -10.27
CA VAL A 59 -20.18 -9.13 -8.84
C VAL A 59 -21.09 -8.12 -8.14
N ALA A 60 -21.98 -8.64 -7.29
CA ALA A 60 -22.88 -7.81 -6.52
C ALA A 60 -22.12 -6.89 -5.56
N TYR A 61 -22.56 -5.64 -5.48
CA TYR A 61 -22.09 -4.69 -4.48
C TYR A 61 -22.42 -5.20 -3.06
N THR A 62 -21.49 -5.01 -2.12
CA THR A 62 -21.68 -5.39 -0.71
C THR A 62 -21.57 -4.15 0.16
N GLU A 63 -22.71 -3.67 0.62
CA GLU A 63 -22.78 -2.54 1.54
C GLU A 63 -22.15 -2.93 2.89
N ILE A 64 -21.24 -2.09 3.37
CA ILE A 64 -20.68 -2.20 4.72
C ILE A 64 -20.65 -0.80 5.32
N ASP A 65 -19.81 0.09 4.80
CA ASP A 65 -19.58 1.41 5.38
C ASP A 65 -19.96 2.58 4.46
N TRP A 66 -20.32 2.36 3.19
CA TRP A 66 -20.56 3.46 2.25
C TRP A 66 -21.72 4.35 2.69
N LYS A 67 -22.85 3.75 3.05
CA LYS A 67 -24.00 4.50 3.60
C LYS A 67 -23.63 5.26 4.87
N ALA A 68 -22.95 4.59 5.79
CA ALA A 68 -22.50 5.23 7.02
C ALA A 68 -21.59 6.44 6.73
N TYR A 69 -20.69 6.35 5.75
CA TYR A 69 -19.87 7.48 5.32
C TYR A 69 -20.71 8.63 4.75
N MET A 70 -21.77 8.34 3.99
CA MET A 70 -22.67 9.37 3.45
C MET A 70 -23.45 10.06 4.57
N ASP A 71 -23.99 9.30 5.53
CA ASP A 71 -24.71 9.85 6.69
C ASP A 71 -23.80 10.73 7.56
N GLU A 72 -22.57 10.28 7.80
CA GLU A 72 -21.56 11.03 8.57
C GLU A 72 -21.22 12.37 7.93
N VAL A 73 -21.01 12.42 6.61
CA VAL A 73 -20.72 13.69 5.92
C VAL A 73 -21.96 14.55 5.75
N GLU A 74 -23.15 13.96 5.59
CA GLU A 74 -24.42 14.69 5.54
C GLU A 74 -24.68 15.46 6.85
N GLY A 75 -24.34 14.87 8.01
CA GLY A 75 -24.37 15.58 9.29
C GLY A 75 -23.53 16.87 9.28
N VAL A 76 -22.33 16.82 8.68
CA VAL A 76 -21.47 18.00 8.54
C VAL A 76 -22.04 19.01 7.56
N ILE A 77 -22.57 18.55 6.41
CA ILE A 77 -23.22 19.41 5.42
C ILE A 77 -24.42 20.15 6.04
N ASN A 78 -25.15 19.50 6.94
CA ASN A 78 -26.27 20.08 7.67
C ASN A 78 -25.85 21.02 8.83
N GLY A 79 -24.55 21.24 9.02
CA GLY A 79 -24.00 22.21 9.98
C GLY A 79 -23.56 21.64 11.32
N THR A 80 -23.53 20.30 11.49
CA THR A 80 -23.00 19.67 12.70
C THR A 80 -21.48 19.52 12.62
N TYR A 81 -20.75 20.32 13.39
CA TYR A 81 -19.28 20.24 13.49
C TYR A 81 -18.80 19.49 14.75
N ASP A 82 -19.71 19.14 15.65
CA ASP A 82 -19.39 18.33 16.82
C ASP A 82 -19.26 16.85 16.44
N TYR A 83 -18.01 16.36 16.37
CA TYR A 83 -17.68 14.96 16.09
C TYR A 83 -18.34 13.95 17.03
N THR A 84 -18.80 14.36 18.22
CA THR A 84 -19.50 13.45 19.13
C THR A 84 -20.93 13.14 18.69
N GLN A 85 -21.50 13.97 17.82
CA GLN A 85 -22.86 13.86 17.30
C GLN A 85 -22.91 13.22 15.90
N LEU A 86 -21.78 13.24 15.17
CA LEU A 86 -21.65 12.65 13.85
C LEU A 86 -21.55 11.11 13.93
N LYS A 87 -22.50 10.42 13.31
CA LYS A 87 -22.57 8.95 13.26
C LYS A 87 -23.36 8.49 12.04
N GLY A 88 -23.01 7.33 11.51
CA GLY A 88 -23.79 6.58 10.52
C GLY A 88 -24.28 5.25 11.09
N ASP A 89 -24.86 4.43 10.21
CA ASP A 89 -25.40 3.11 10.57
C ASP A 89 -24.37 2.16 11.21
N THR A 90 -23.09 2.29 10.88
CA THR A 90 -22.02 1.42 11.41
C THR A 90 -21.31 1.97 12.63
N GLY A 91 -21.64 3.18 13.09
CA GLY A 91 -21.08 3.77 14.29
C GLY A 91 -20.79 5.27 14.18
N PRO A 92 -20.08 5.83 15.16
CA PRO A 92 -19.68 7.24 15.14
C PRO A 92 -18.63 7.52 14.08
N LEU A 93 -18.54 8.78 13.64
CA LEU A 93 -17.45 9.27 12.80
C LEU A 93 -16.13 9.23 13.58
N VAL A 94 -15.16 8.55 13.00
CA VAL A 94 -13.88 8.22 13.66
C VAL A 94 -12.68 8.50 12.79
N TYR A 95 -12.90 9.23 11.70
CA TYR A 95 -11.89 9.56 10.72
C TYR A 95 -11.58 11.06 10.79
N PRO A 96 -10.31 11.48 10.63
CA PRO A 96 -9.99 12.89 10.70
C PRO A 96 -10.61 13.71 9.56
N ALA A 97 -10.53 15.03 9.64
CA ALA A 97 -11.27 15.94 8.77
C ALA A 97 -11.03 15.75 7.26
N GLY A 98 -9.87 15.24 6.84
CA GLY A 98 -9.59 14.95 5.44
C GLY A 98 -10.55 13.93 4.83
N PHE A 99 -11.01 12.96 5.61
CA PHE A 99 -12.07 12.04 5.20
C PHE A 99 -13.36 12.80 4.89
N VAL A 100 -13.79 13.68 5.80
CA VAL A 100 -15.04 14.45 5.66
C VAL A 100 -15.04 15.23 4.35
N TYR A 101 -13.96 15.94 4.03
CA TYR A 101 -13.90 16.74 2.81
C TYR A 101 -13.91 15.90 1.53
N ILE A 102 -13.15 14.81 1.49
CA ILE A 102 -13.12 13.94 0.31
C ILE A 102 -14.47 13.26 0.12
N PHE A 103 -15.07 12.73 1.19
CA PHE A 103 -16.35 12.04 1.11
C PHE A 103 -17.52 12.99 0.92
N THR A 104 -17.44 14.25 1.33
CA THR A 104 -18.39 15.31 0.94
C THR A 104 -18.35 15.55 -0.57
N ALA A 105 -17.17 15.60 -1.19
CA ALA A 105 -17.07 15.71 -2.65
C ALA A 105 -17.68 14.49 -3.34
N LEU A 106 -17.39 13.28 -2.84
CA LEU A 106 -17.99 12.04 -3.37
C LEU A 106 -19.51 12.00 -3.19
N TYR A 107 -20.03 12.48 -2.06
CA TYR A 107 -21.45 12.59 -1.78
C TYR A 107 -22.17 13.39 -2.87
N TYR A 108 -21.69 14.60 -3.19
CA TYR A 108 -22.28 15.41 -4.26
C TYR A 108 -22.13 14.79 -5.66
N ILE A 109 -20.96 14.24 -5.99
CA ILE A 109 -20.70 13.62 -7.30
C ILE A 109 -21.61 12.41 -7.54
N THR A 110 -21.92 11.65 -6.48
CA THR A 110 -22.67 10.39 -6.57
C THR A 110 -24.17 10.56 -6.30
N SER A 111 -24.71 11.76 -6.51
CA SER A 111 -26.12 12.06 -6.23
C SER A 111 -26.49 11.76 -4.78
N HIS A 112 -25.75 12.34 -3.83
CA HIS A 112 -25.92 12.16 -2.38
C HIS A 112 -25.69 10.70 -1.95
N GLY A 113 -24.73 10.01 -2.58
CA GLY A 113 -24.39 8.62 -2.27
C GLY A 113 -25.27 7.55 -2.91
N VAL A 114 -26.35 7.92 -3.61
CA VAL A 114 -27.33 6.99 -4.20
C VAL A 114 -26.78 6.29 -5.44
N ASN A 115 -25.95 6.98 -6.24
CA ASN A 115 -25.36 6.41 -7.45
C ASN A 115 -24.12 5.56 -7.14
N ILE A 116 -24.36 4.37 -6.58
CA ILE A 116 -23.32 3.39 -6.23
C ILE A 116 -22.48 3.02 -7.45
N ARG A 117 -23.08 2.93 -8.63
CA ARG A 117 -22.35 2.53 -9.84
C ARG A 117 -21.27 3.55 -10.19
N LEU A 118 -21.60 4.84 -10.13
CA LEU A 118 -20.63 5.91 -10.34
C LEU A 118 -19.54 5.88 -9.25
N ALA A 119 -19.92 5.66 -7.99
CA ALA A 119 -18.95 5.50 -6.89
C ALA A 119 -17.95 4.37 -7.18
N GLN A 120 -18.43 3.21 -7.65
CA GLN A 120 -17.57 2.07 -7.97
C GLN A 120 -16.59 2.35 -9.11
N TYR A 121 -16.99 3.14 -10.14
CA TYR A 121 -16.05 3.58 -11.16
C TYR A 121 -15.01 4.56 -10.62
N ILE A 122 -15.39 5.49 -9.75
CA ILE A 122 -14.45 6.40 -9.10
C ILE A 122 -13.43 5.61 -8.25
N PHE A 123 -13.89 4.62 -7.49
CA PHE A 123 -13.02 3.76 -6.69
C PHE A 123 -12.14 2.83 -7.54
N ALA A 124 -12.62 2.39 -8.72
CA ALA A 124 -11.78 1.71 -9.69
C ALA A 124 -10.66 2.63 -10.22
N VAL A 125 -10.93 3.92 -10.43
CA VAL A 125 -9.88 4.90 -10.76
C VAL A 125 -8.88 5.04 -9.60
N PHE A 126 -9.34 5.16 -8.36
CA PHE A 126 -8.44 5.19 -7.19
C PHE A 126 -7.56 3.94 -7.11
N TYR A 127 -8.12 2.76 -7.39
CA TYR A 127 -7.37 1.51 -7.47
C TYR A 127 -6.30 1.56 -8.57
N LEU A 128 -6.66 1.95 -9.79
CA LEU A 128 -5.73 2.01 -10.93
C LEU A 128 -4.60 3.02 -10.70
N VAL A 129 -4.89 4.18 -10.08
CA VAL A 129 -3.87 5.16 -9.69
C VAL A 129 -2.96 4.59 -8.60
N THR A 130 -3.53 3.95 -7.58
CA THR A 130 -2.75 3.27 -6.53
C THR A 130 -1.80 2.24 -7.13
N LEU A 131 -2.30 1.44 -8.09
CA LEU A 131 -1.51 0.43 -8.78
C LEU A 131 -0.34 1.05 -9.55
N LEU A 132 -0.54 2.17 -10.26
CA LEU A 132 0.54 2.90 -10.94
C LEU A 132 1.61 3.40 -9.96
N LEU A 133 1.19 3.95 -8.82
CA LEU A 133 2.11 4.43 -7.79
C LEU A 133 2.96 3.30 -7.22
N VAL A 134 2.35 2.15 -6.95
CA VAL A 134 3.05 0.93 -6.50
C VAL A 134 4.00 0.41 -7.58
N PHE A 135 3.54 0.33 -8.83
CA PHE A 135 4.33 -0.10 -9.98
C PHE A 135 5.56 0.77 -10.19
N ARG A 136 5.42 2.08 -10.02
CA ARG A 136 6.54 3.02 -10.09
C ARG A 136 7.59 2.75 -9.02
N ILE A 137 7.18 2.50 -7.77
CA ILE A 137 8.08 2.13 -6.67
C ILE A 137 8.86 0.84 -7.02
N TYR A 138 8.16 -0.17 -7.54
CA TYR A 138 8.79 -1.42 -7.96
C TYR A 138 9.76 -1.26 -9.12
N HIS A 139 9.37 -0.48 -10.14
CA HIS A 139 10.24 -0.19 -11.27
C HIS A 139 11.51 0.55 -10.84
N ARG A 140 11.39 1.49 -9.90
CA ARG A 140 12.53 2.26 -9.37
C ARG A 140 13.47 1.42 -8.51
N THR A 141 12.93 0.50 -7.71
CA THR A 141 13.75 -0.35 -6.83
C THR A 141 14.46 -1.48 -7.58
N LYS A 142 13.90 -1.99 -8.68
CA LYS A 142 14.42 -3.12 -9.48
C LYS A 142 14.82 -4.34 -8.65
N LYS A 143 14.17 -4.55 -7.50
CA LYS A 143 14.45 -5.69 -6.59
C LYS A 143 13.54 -6.88 -6.82
N VAL A 144 12.39 -6.69 -7.47
CA VAL A 144 11.37 -7.73 -7.64
C VAL A 144 11.32 -8.19 -9.11
N PRO A 145 11.38 -9.51 -9.37
CA PRO A 145 11.22 -10.05 -10.72
C PRO A 145 9.82 -9.77 -11.30
N PRO A 146 9.70 -9.49 -12.61
CA PRO A 146 8.43 -9.12 -13.24
C PRO A 146 7.26 -10.09 -13.05
N TYR A 147 7.52 -11.40 -13.03
CA TYR A 147 6.47 -12.40 -12.88
C TYR A 147 5.70 -12.29 -11.56
N VAL A 148 6.31 -11.70 -10.53
CA VAL A 148 5.66 -11.56 -9.22
C VAL A 148 4.53 -10.54 -9.26
N PHE A 149 4.59 -9.58 -10.19
CA PHE A 149 3.53 -8.58 -10.36
C PHE A 149 2.21 -9.20 -10.85
N PHE A 150 2.27 -10.36 -11.52
CA PHE A 150 1.06 -11.11 -11.88
C PHE A 150 0.27 -11.50 -10.63
N PHE A 151 0.92 -11.95 -9.56
CA PHE A 151 0.23 -12.28 -8.30
C PHE A 151 -0.29 -11.03 -7.59
N VAL A 152 0.44 -9.92 -7.68
CA VAL A 152 0.00 -8.64 -7.10
C VAL A 152 -1.30 -8.14 -7.76
N CYS A 153 -1.45 -8.33 -9.06
CA CYS A 153 -2.67 -7.95 -9.78
C CYS A 153 -3.76 -9.02 -9.67
N CYS A 154 -3.47 -10.23 -10.13
CA CYS A 154 -4.46 -11.27 -10.39
C CYS A 154 -4.85 -12.09 -9.15
N ALA A 155 -4.04 -12.12 -8.08
CA ALA A 155 -4.39 -12.88 -6.87
C ALA A 155 -5.23 -12.07 -5.87
N SER A 156 -5.55 -10.81 -6.16
CA SER A 156 -6.05 -9.86 -5.16
C SER A 156 -7.57 -9.69 -5.14
N TYR A 157 -8.33 -10.79 -5.09
CA TYR A 157 -9.81 -10.72 -4.95
C TYR A 157 -10.24 -9.77 -3.82
N ARG A 158 -9.49 -9.81 -2.71
CA ARG A 158 -9.69 -8.94 -1.56
C ARG A 158 -9.53 -7.46 -1.85
N ILE A 159 -8.54 -7.08 -2.66
CA ILE A 159 -8.25 -5.68 -2.95
C ILE A 159 -9.35 -5.12 -3.84
N HIS A 160 -9.76 -5.86 -4.87
CA HIS A 160 -10.93 -5.52 -5.68
C HIS A 160 -12.20 -5.37 -4.83
N SER A 161 -12.40 -6.27 -3.86
CA SER A 161 -13.52 -6.17 -2.93
C SER A 161 -13.46 -4.91 -2.06
N ILE A 162 -12.31 -4.58 -1.49
CA ILE A 162 -12.11 -3.40 -0.63
C ILE A 162 -12.32 -2.10 -1.41
N PHE A 163 -11.71 -1.97 -2.59
CA PHE A 163 -11.84 -0.76 -3.41
C PHE A 163 -13.23 -0.66 -4.02
N VAL A 164 -13.66 -1.68 -4.76
CA VAL A 164 -14.76 -1.52 -5.75
C VAL A 164 -16.07 -2.16 -5.30
N LEU A 165 -16.06 -3.11 -4.35
CA LEU A 165 -17.31 -3.74 -3.88
C LEU A 165 -17.78 -3.23 -2.52
N ARG A 166 -16.89 -2.60 -1.74
CA ARG A 166 -17.19 -2.07 -0.39
C ARG A 166 -16.99 -0.56 -0.26
N LEU A 167 -16.19 0.05 -1.15
CA LEU A 167 -15.95 1.50 -1.19
C LEU A 167 -15.37 2.07 0.12
N PHE A 168 -14.45 1.33 0.74
CA PHE A 168 -13.83 1.74 2.02
C PHE A 168 -12.95 2.99 1.89
N ASN A 169 -12.77 3.74 2.98
CA ASN A 169 -11.87 4.91 2.94
C ASN A 169 -10.37 4.56 2.85
N ASP A 170 -9.96 3.33 3.24
CA ASP A 170 -8.57 2.87 3.20
C ASP A 170 -7.90 3.06 1.83
N PRO A 171 -8.53 2.66 0.71
CA PRO A 171 -8.14 3.04 -0.65
C PRO A 171 -7.58 4.45 -0.81
N VAL A 172 -8.32 5.47 -0.37
CA VAL A 172 -7.97 6.87 -0.56
C VAL A 172 -6.74 7.23 0.26
N ALA A 173 -6.72 6.82 1.54
CA ALA A 173 -5.59 7.06 2.43
C ALA A 173 -4.30 6.40 1.89
N MET A 174 -4.41 5.17 1.38
CA MET A 174 -3.26 4.43 0.85
C MET A 174 -2.76 4.97 -0.49
N MET A 175 -3.65 5.43 -1.36
CA MET A 175 -3.28 6.12 -2.59
C MET A 175 -2.42 7.35 -2.29
N LEU A 176 -2.84 8.20 -1.35
CA LEU A 176 -2.09 9.38 -0.92
C LEU A 176 -0.75 9.01 -0.29
N LEU A 177 -0.72 7.96 0.55
CA LEU A 177 0.52 7.47 1.15
C LEU A 177 1.52 6.98 0.09
N PHE A 178 1.10 6.16 -0.88
CA PHE A 178 1.99 5.68 -1.93
C PHE A 178 2.46 6.81 -2.85
N ALA A 179 1.64 7.83 -3.06
CA ALA A 179 2.07 9.05 -3.74
C ALA A 179 3.14 9.80 -2.93
N ALA A 180 2.99 9.91 -1.60
CA ALA A 180 4.00 10.50 -0.73
C ALA A 180 5.33 9.72 -0.79
N VAL A 181 5.28 8.39 -0.77
CA VAL A 181 6.46 7.53 -0.93
C VAL A 181 7.16 7.78 -2.27
N ASN A 182 6.40 7.90 -3.36
CA ASN A 182 6.94 8.23 -4.67
C ASN A 182 7.66 9.59 -4.68
N LEU A 183 7.10 10.61 -4.01
CA LEU A 183 7.74 11.92 -3.85
C LEU A 183 9.02 11.84 -3.02
N PHE A 184 9.04 11.07 -1.94
CA PHE A 184 10.26 10.83 -1.15
C PHE A 184 11.35 10.15 -1.98
N MET A 185 10.99 9.16 -2.81
CA MET A 185 11.93 8.48 -3.71
C MET A 185 12.52 9.39 -4.80
N ASP A 186 11.84 10.49 -5.12
CA ASP A 186 12.30 11.50 -6.08
C ASP A 186 13.01 12.69 -5.40
N GLY A 187 13.14 12.68 -4.07
CA GLY A 187 13.75 13.77 -3.32
C GLY A 187 12.84 14.98 -3.05
N HIS A 188 11.55 14.91 -3.38
CA HIS A 188 10.56 15.98 -3.13
C HIS A 188 9.99 15.88 -1.70
N TRP A 189 10.86 15.99 -0.69
CA TRP A 189 10.52 15.70 0.71
C TRP A 189 9.42 16.57 1.30
N THR A 190 9.40 17.88 1.02
CA THR A 190 8.36 18.78 1.55
C THR A 190 6.97 18.43 1.02
N LEU A 191 6.85 18.17 -0.30
CA LEU A 191 5.61 17.74 -0.91
C LEU A 191 5.20 16.34 -0.42
N GLY A 192 6.16 15.43 -0.27
CA GLY A 192 5.91 14.11 0.32
C GLY A 192 5.38 14.21 1.75
N CYS A 193 5.92 15.09 2.60
CA CYS A 193 5.39 15.34 3.95
C CYS A 193 3.98 15.92 3.91
N GLY A 194 3.70 16.86 3.01
CA GLY A 194 2.36 17.40 2.81
C GLY A 194 1.36 16.32 2.45
N LEU A 195 1.68 15.48 1.45
CA LEU A 195 0.81 14.41 0.98
C LEU A 195 0.66 13.27 2.00
N TYR A 196 1.72 12.98 2.77
CA TYR A 196 1.68 12.09 3.92
C TYR A 196 0.71 12.60 4.98
N SER A 197 0.75 13.90 5.31
CA SER A 197 -0.20 14.51 6.23
C SER A 197 -1.64 14.42 5.71
N LEU A 198 -1.86 14.66 4.41
CA LEU A 198 -3.18 14.45 3.80
C LEU A 198 -3.64 12.98 3.90
N ALA A 199 -2.75 12.00 3.76
CA ALA A 199 -3.10 10.60 3.99
C ALA A 199 -3.53 10.33 5.45
N VAL A 200 -2.81 10.91 6.42
CA VAL A 200 -3.17 10.85 7.85
C VAL A 200 -4.53 11.51 8.11
N SER A 201 -4.84 12.63 7.45
CA SER A 201 -6.14 13.31 7.65
C SER A 201 -7.32 12.53 7.09
N VAL A 202 -7.10 11.56 6.19
CA VAL A 202 -8.15 10.61 5.75
C VAL A 202 -8.29 9.45 6.72
N LYS A 203 -7.16 8.88 7.19
CA LYS A 203 -7.19 7.77 8.14
C LYS A 203 -6.01 7.83 9.10
N MET A 204 -6.32 7.93 10.39
CA MET A 204 -5.31 8.04 11.45
C MET A 204 -4.28 6.89 11.45
N ASN A 205 -4.66 5.69 10.98
CA ASN A 205 -3.77 4.54 10.97
C ASN A 205 -2.45 4.85 10.23
N VAL A 206 -2.46 5.75 9.23
CA VAL A 206 -1.25 6.15 8.50
C VAL A 206 -0.17 6.75 9.41
N LEU A 207 -0.52 7.20 10.63
CA LEU A 207 0.45 7.58 11.67
C LEU A 207 1.41 6.45 12.06
N LEU A 208 1.06 5.19 11.83
CA LEU A 208 1.95 4.05 12.07
C LEU A 208 3.23 4.10 11.21
N PHE A 209 3.23 4.86 10.11
CA PHE A 209 4.42 5.12 9.30
C PHE A 209 5.26 6.31 9.80
N ALA A 210 4.75 7.11 10.74
CA ALA A 210 5.40 8.34 11.21
C ALA A 210 6.77 8.09 11.86
N PRO A 211 6.99 7.04 12.69
CA PRO A 211 8.32 6.78 13.24
C PRO A 211 9.36 6.49 12.16
N GLY A 212 8.98 5.73 11.12
CA GLY A 212 9.86 5.45 9.98
C GLY A 212 10.17 6.70 9.17
N LEU A 213 9.16 7.55 8.92
CA LEU A 213 9.36 8.83 8.22
C LEU A 213 10.22 9.80 9.04
N LEU A 214 9.97 9.93 10.35
CA LEU A 214 10.76 10.78 11.24
C LEU A 214 12.24 10.37 11.22
N PHE A 215 12.51 9.07 11.30
CA PHE A 215 13.86 8.54 11.19
C PHE A 215 14.51 8.93 9.85
N LEU A 216 13.80 8.79 8.72
CA LEU A 216 14.31 9.17 7.41
C LEU A 216 14.60 10.68 7.32
N LEU A 217 13.70 11.53 7.85
CA LEU A 217 13.88 12.97 7.85
C LEU A 217 15.09 13.40 8.70
N LEU A 218 15.23 12.84 9.90
CA LEU A 218 16.38 13.11 10.77
C LEU A 218 17.69 12.62 10.15
N SER A 219 17.66 11.46 9.49
CA SER A 219 18.85 10.89 8.83
C SER A 219 19.29 11.71 7.61
N GLU A 220 18.34 12.23 6.84
CA GLU A 220 18.64 12.97 5.61
C GLU A 220 18.97 14.45 5.89
N PHE A 221 18.29 15.07 6.87
CA PHE A 221 18.33 16.52 7.07
C PHE A 221 18.85 16.97 8.44
N GLY A 222 18.99 16.07 9.40
CA GLY A 222 19.23 16.42 10.80
C GLY A 222 18.02 17.06 11.47
N LEU A 223 18.17 17.45 12.74
CA LEU A 223 17.07 17.93 13.58
C LEU A 223 16.46 19.25 13.08
N ILE A 224 17.29 20.28 12.88
CA ILE A 224 16.85 21.65 12.59
C ILE A 224 16.01 21.72 11.31
N ARG A 225 16.47 21.05 10.24
CA ARG A 225 15.79 21.04 8.94
C ARG A 225 14.60 20.08 8.88
N THR A 226 14.44 19.21 9.88
CA THR A 226 13.27 18.33 10.01
C THR A 226 12.07 19.06 10.61
N ILE A 227 12.30 19.97 11.56
CA ILE A 227 11.27 20.79 12.22
C ILE A 227 10.27 21.40 11.22
N PRO A 228 10.66 22.18 10.19
CA PRO A 228 9.69 22.81 9.29
C PRO A 228 8.83 21.80 8.51
N LYS A 229 9.34 20.59 8.25
CA LYS A 229 8.59 19.53 7.55
C LYS A 229 7.54 18.90 8.48
N LEU A 230 7.88 18.72 9.75
CA LEU A 230 6.92 18.30 10.78
C LEU A 230 5.88 19.40 11.06
N SER A 231 6.31 20.66 11.12
CA SER A 231 5.41 21.81 11.26
C SER A 231 4.43 21.91 10.09
N LEU A 232 4.87 21.61 8.86
CA LEU A 232 3.97 21.51 7.71
C LEU A 232 2.92 20.41 7.91
N CYS A 233 3.33 19.21 8.34
CA CYS A 233 2.39 18.12 8.61
C CYS A 233 1.34 18.54 9.65
N ALA A 234 1.80 19.11 10.78
CA ALA A 234 0.92 19.58 11.85
C ALA A 234 -0.01 20.71 11.37
N GLY A 235 0.52 21.67 10.61
CA GLY A 235 -0.24 22.78 10.04
C GLY A 235 -1.38 22.31 9.14
N ILE A 236 -1.16 21.29 8.31
CA ILE A 236 -2.21 20.68 7.48
C ILE A 236 -3.30 20.04 8.36
N GLN A 237 -2.93 19.32 9.42
CA GLN A 237 -3.93 18.71 10.33
C GLN A 237 -4.77 19.78 11.04
N LEU A 238 -4.14 20.84 11.53
CA LEU A 238 -4.83 21.95 12.20
C LEU A 238 -5.73 22.70 11.23
N PHE A 239 -5.25 22.96 10.01
CA PHE A 239 -6.03 23.67 8.99
C PHE A 239 -7.27 22.88 8.59
N LEU A 240 -7.12 21.59 8.27
CA LEU A 240 -8.26 20.74 7.91
C LEU A 240 -9.19 20.49 9.11
N GLY A 241 -8.63 20.34 10.31
CA GLY A 241 -9.43 20.14 11.52
C GLY A 241 -10.11 21.40 12.05
N LEU A 242 -9.79 22.59 11.54
CA LEU A 242 -10.13 23.86 12.17
C LEU A 242 -11.61 24.03 12.51
N PRO A 243 -12.57 23.77 11.60
CA PRO A 243 -14.00 23.94 11.92
C PRO A 243 -14.45 23.09 13.10
N PHE A 244 -13.97 21.84 13.16
CA PHE A 244 -14.32 20.88 14.20
C PHE A 244 -13.60 21.17 15.53
N LEU A 245 -12.36 21.67 15.44
CA LEU A 245 -11.57 22.11 16.58
C LEU A 245 -12.14 23.36 17.24
N LEU A 246 -12.78 24.25 16.49
CA LEU A 246 -13.43 25.45 17.03
C LEU A 246 -14.74 25.12 17.75
N ASP A 247 -15.47 24.10 17.29
CA ASP A 247 -16.75 23.70 17.86
C ASP A 247 -16.57 22.80 19.10
N ASN A 248 -15.84 21.68 18.97
CA ASN A 248 -15.55 20.77 20.07
C ASN A 248 -14.16 20.11 19.90
N PRO A 249 -13.07 20.75 20.37
CA PRO A 249 -11.72 20.23 20.15
C PRO A 249 -11.46 18.88 20.83
N ILE A 250 -12.03 18.65 22.02
CA ILE A 250 -11.91 17.36 22.72
C ILE A 250 -12.68 16.28 21.97
N GLY A 251 -13.89 16.58 21.50
CA GLY A 251 -14.70 15.69 20.68
C GLY A 251 -13.99 15.29 19.39
N TYR A 252 -13.43 16.26 18.67
CA TYR A 252 -12.67 16.00 17.44
C TYR A 252 -11.47 15.10 17.69
N VAL A 253 -10.57 15.46 18.62
CA VAL A 253 -9.33 14.71 18.83
C VAL A 253 -9.62 13.30 19.36
N SER A 254 -10.55 13.15 20.31
CA SER A 254 -10.87 11.85 20.91
C SER A 254 -11.54 10.88 19.92
N ARG A 255 -12.29 11.38 18.94
CA ARG A 255 -12.96 10.56 17.92
C ARG A 255 -12.07 10.29 16.71
N ALA A 256 -11.45 11.32 16.15
CA ALA A 256 -10.63 11.24 14.94
C ALA A 256 -9.29 10.52 15.16
N PHE A 257 -8.73 10.64 16.37
CA PHE A 257 -7.44 10.05 16.76
C PHE A 257 -7.59 9.13 17.98
N ASP A 258 -8.59 8.25 17.94
CA ASP A 258 -8.93 7.32 19.01
C ASP A 258 -7.90 6.17 19.15
N LEU A 259 -6.87 6.41 19.96
CA LEU A 259 -5.87 5.40 20.32
C LEU A 259 -6.39 4.36 21.34
N GLY A 260 -7.57 4.60 21.94
CA GLY A 260 -8.17 3.73 22.95
C GLY A 260 -9.02 2.61 22.35
N ARG A 261 -9.31 2.66 21.04
CA ARG A 261 -10.16 1.69 20.38
C ARG A 261 -9.61 0.27 20.48
N GLN A 262 -10.45 -0.61 21.03
CA GLN A 262 -10.16 -2.02 21.06
C GLN A 262 -10.78 -2.72 19.85
N PHE A 263 -9.99 -3.60 19.25
CA PHE A 263 -10.47 -4.44 18.18
C PHE A 263 -11.34 -5.56 18.78
N MET A 264 -12.50 -5.84 18.21
CA MET A 264 -13.40 -6.86 18.76
C MET A 264 -12.96 -8.26 18.35
N PHE A 265 -12.99 -9.22 19.28
CA PHE A 265 -12.57 -10.60 19.02
C PHE A 265 -13.36 -11.25 17.87
N LYS A 266 -14.66 -10.95 17.73
CA LYS A 266 -15.48 -11.46 16.62
C LYS A 266 -14.98 -11.08 15.22
N TRP A 267 -14.25 -9.96 15.11
CA TRP A 267 -13.73 -9.47 13.83
C TRP A 267 -12.28 -9.89 13.57
N THR A 268 -11.64 -10.62 14.49
CA THR A 268 -10.19 -10.84 14.42
C THR A 268 -9.87 -11.89 13.37
N VAL A 269 -9.13 -11.47 12.35
CA VAL A 269 -8.65 -12.39 11.31
C VAL A 269 -7.33 -13.02 11.75
N ASN A 270 -6.42 -12.24 12.31
CA ASN A 270 -5.06 -12.71 12.62
C ASN A 270 -5.02 -13.52 13.92
N TRP A 271 -5.81 -13.15 14.92
CA TRP A 271 -5.69 -13.69 16.28
C TRP A 271 -6.82 -14.64 16.67
N ARG A 272 -7.54 -15.22 15.68
CA ARG A 272 -8.72 -16.05 15.95
C ARG A 272 -8.39 -17.34 16.69
N PHE A 273 -7.14 -17.80 16.56
CA PHE A 273 -6.61 -18.95 17.28
C PHE A 273 -6.43 -18.71 18.79
N LEU A 274 -6.37 -17.45 19.23
CA LEU A 274 -6.32 -17.14 20.65
C LEU A 274 -7.72 -17.22 21.27
N PRO A 275 -7.86 -17.68 22.51
CA PRO A 275 -9.12 -17.55 23.22
C PRO A 275 -9.43 -16.07 23.49
N GLU A 276 -10.72 -15.71 23.51
CA GLU A 276 -11.19 -14.33 23.61
C GLU A 276 -10.65 -13.60 24.85
N TRP A 277 -10.59 -14.28 26.00
CA TRP A 277 -10.06 -13.72 27.25
C TRP A 277 -8.59 -13.31 27.12
N LEU A 278 -7.80 -14.05 26.32
CA LEU A 278 -6.38 -13.75 26.10
C LEU A 278 -6.24 -12.64 25.06
N PHE A 279 -7.06 -12.67 24.01
CA PHE A 279 -7.10 -11.62 23.00
C PHE A 279 -7.46 -10.25 23.60
N LEU A 280 -8.43 -10.18 24.52
CA LEU A 280 -8.83 -8.94 25.18
C LEU A 280 -7.89 -8.53 26.33
N ASN A 281 -6.87 -9.34 26.64
CA ASN A 281 -5.98 -9.09 27.76
C ASN A 281 -5.03 -7.91 27.48
N ARG A 282 -5.08 -6.89 28.34
CA ARG A 282 -4.22 -5.69 28.23
C ARG A 282 -2.73 -6.03 28.28
N TYR A 283 -2.33 -7.03 29.06
CA TYR A 283 -0.93 -7.46 29.14
C TYR A 283 -0.44 -8.02 27.80
N LEU A 284 -1.29 -8.77 27.07
CA LEU A 284 -0.96 -9.24 25.72
C LEU A 284 -0.77 -8.06 24.76
N HIS A 285 -1.67 -7.07 24.78
CA HIS A 285 -1.54 -5.89 23.93
C HIS A 285 -0.24 -5.11 24.21
N PHE A 286 0.10 -4.89 25.49
CA PHE A 286 1.36 -4.26 25.87
C PHE A 286 2.58 -5.09 25.49
N LEU A 287 2.54 -6.41 25.65
CA LEU A 287 3.61 -7.32 25.25
C LEU A 287 3.85 -7.26 23.73
N LEU A 288 2.78 -7.27 22.93
CA LEU A 288 2.87 -7.16 21.47
C LEU A 288 3.46 -5.81 21.06
N LEU A 289 3.05 -4.71 21.71
CA LEU A 289 3.62 -3.39 21.48
C LEU A 289 5.10 -3.32 21.89
N ALA A 290 5.46 -3.88 23.04
CA ALA A 290 6.85 -3.92 23.50
C ALA A 290 7.73 -4.76 22.56
N ALA A 291 7.25 -5.92 22.11
CA ALA A 291 7.95 -6.78 21.15
C ALA A 291 8.15 -6.09 19.79
N HIS A 292 7.15 -5.36 19.32
CA HIS A 292 7.23 -4.51 18.14
C HIS A 292 8.33 -3.44 18.29
N LEU A 293 8.26 -2.64 19.36
CA LEU A 293 9.21 -1.55 19.60
C LEU A 293 10.63 -2.07 19.78
N LEU A 294 10.80 -3.21 20.48
CA LEU A 294 12.07 -3.88 20.62
C LEU A 294 12.60 -4.37 19.28
N THR A 295 11.75 -4.92 18.41
CA THR A 295 12.14 -5.35 17.07
C THR A 295 12.62 -4.16 16.23
N LEU A 296 11.88 -3.05 16.25
CA LEU A 296 12.30 -1.81 15.59
C LEU A 296 13.65 -1.31 16.12
N LEU A 297 13.81 -1.29 17.44
CA LEU A 297 15.02 -0.84 18.11
C LEU A 297 16.23 -1.74 17.77
N LEU A 298 16.05 -3.07 17.84
CA LEU A 298 17.08 -4.03 17.45
C LEU A 298 17.44 -3.90 15.98
N PHE A 299 16.48 -3.62 15.10
CA PHE A 299 16.74 -3.42 13.68
C PHE A 299 17.51 -2.11 13.43
N VAL A 300 17.17 -1.03 14.15
CA VAL A 300 17.94 0.23 14.18
C VAL A 300 19.39 -0.03 14.59
N PHE A 301 19.63 -0.73 15.70
CA PHE A 301 20.99 -0.92 16.23
C PHE A 301 21.81 -2.00 15.51
N ARG A 302 21.20 -3.08 15.03
CA ARG A 302 21.94 -4.21 14.42
C ARG A 302 22.02 -4.19 12.91
N ARG A 303 21.09 -3.53 12.22
CA ARG A 303 21.02 -3.56 10.74
C ARG A 303 21.08 -2.17 10.11
N TRP A 304 20.68 -1.13 10.82
CA TRP A 304 20.40 0.16 10.22
C TRP A 304 21.61 1.11 10.12
N LYS A 305 22.70 0.60 9.51
CA LYS A 305 23.46 1.38 8.51
C LYS A 305 22.91 1.20 7.09
N SER A 306 21.76 0.53 6.90
CA SER A 306 20.95 0.52 5.66
C SER A 306 19.46 0.17 5.89
N ARG A 307 18.60 0.60 4.96
CA ARG A 307 17.16 0.98 5.01
C ARG A 307 16.08 -0.16 5.13
N SER A 308 15.15 -0.06 6.12
CA SER A 308 13.68 -0.39 6.35
C SER A 308 12.95 -1.66 5.82
N LEU A 309 11.82 -2.21 6.38
CA LEU A 309 10.56 -1.63 6.98
C LEU A 309 9.67 -2.69 7.76
N HIS A 310 8.50 -2.25 8.31
CA HIS A 310 7.61 -2.84 9.37
C HIS A 310 6.25 -3.49 8.88
N TYR A 311 5.50 -4.25 9.73
CA TYR A 311 4.57 -5.38 9.41
C TYR A 311 3.01 -5.28 9.61
N GLN A 312 2.30 -4.16 9.42
CA GLN A 312 0.81 -4.11 9.56
C GLN A 312 0.20 -3.30 8.41
N PHE A 313 -0.89 -3.65 7.70
CA PHE A 313 -1.86 -4.75 7.73
C PHE A 313 -2.35 -4.99 6.27
N TYR A 314 -2.29 -6.23 5.77
CA TYR A 314 -2.49 -6.72 4.40
C TYR A 314 -2.47 -5.75 3.20
N VAL A 315 -3.41 -4.83 3.03
CA VAL A 315 -3.42 -3.84 1.91
C VAL A 315 -2.11 -3.03 1.85
N TRP A 316 -1.49 -2.79 3.00
CA TRP A 316 -0.28 -1.97 3.13
C TRP A 316 1.00 -2.74 2.79
N TYR A 317 0.97 -4.05 3.04
CA TYR A 317 2.15 -4.91 2.94
C TYR A 317 2.06 -5.89 1.77
N PHE A 318 0.88 -6.14 1.20
CA PHE A 318 0.68 -7.04 0.06
C PHE A 318 1.51 -6.58 -1.14
N HIS A 319 1.45 -5.29 -1.42
CA HIS A 319 2.30 -4.65 -2.42
C HIS A 319 3.76 -4.49 -1.99
N THR A 320 4.20 -5.04 -0.88
CA THR A 320 5.62 -5.09 -0.47
C THR A 320 6.08 -6.50 -0.08
N LEU A 321 5.17 -7.48 -0.02
CA LEU A 321 5.42 -8.89 0.24
C LEU A 321 6.43 -9.49 -0.74
N PRO A 322 6.25 -9.29 -2.07
CA PRO A 322 7.28 -9.62 -3.06
C PRO A 322 8.63 -8.98 -2.74
N TYR A 323 8.64 -7.69 -2.42
CA TYR A 323 9.87 -6.98 -2.13
C TYR A 323 10.60 -7.58 -0.92
N LEU A 324 9.92 -7.82 0.20
CA LEU A 324 10.56 -8.39 1.39
C LEU A 324 10.99 -9.86 1.19
N LEU A 325 10.20 -10.68 0.49
CA LEU A 325 10.55 -12.08 0.21
C LEU A 325 11.77 -12.22 -0.73
N TRP A 326 11.92 -11.30 -1.68
CA TRP A 326 13.05 -11.27 -2.62
C TRP A 326 14.23 -10.41 -2.15
N SER A 327 14.04 -9.53 -1.16
CA SER A 327 15.11 -8.79 -0.49
C SER A 327 15.74 -9.56 0.68
N GLY A 328 15.05 -10.59 1.18
CA GLY A 328 15.61 -11.55 2.14
C GLY A 328 16.71 -12.38 1.47
N GLY A 329 17.97 -12.14 1.87
CA GLY A 329 19.19 -12.67 1.24
C GLY A 329 19.44 -14.18 1.43
N VAL A 330 18.40 -14.98 1.64
CA VAL A 330 18.50 -16.43 1.56
C VAL A 330 18.33 -16.83 0.09
N GLU A 331 19.42 -16.84 -0.67
CA GLU A 331 19.42 -17.27 -2.08
C GLU A 331 18.85 -18.69 -2.25
N LYS A 332 19.00 -19.53 -1.22
CA LYS A 332 18.51 -20.92 -1.17
C LYS A 332 17.05 -21.10 -0.77
N LEU A 333 16.31 -20.03 -0.45
CA LEU A 333 14.86 -20.17 -0.26
C LEU A 333 14.27 -20.41 -1.65
N ALA A 334 13.89 -21.67 -1.93
CA ALA A 334 13.37 -22.07 -3.24
C ALA A 334 12.26 -21.10 -3.68
N HIS A 335 12.28 -20.65 -4.93
CA HIS A 335 11.25 -19.76 -5.48
C HIS A 335 9.83 -20.27 -5.21
N LEU A 336 9.65 -21.60 -5.17
CA LEU A 336 8.42 -22.27 -4.79
C LEU A 336 7.95 -21.95 -3.36
N LEU A 337 8.87 -21.88 -2.39
CA LEU A 337 8.53 -21.55 -1.00
C LEU A 337 8.12 -20.07 -0.85
N ARG A 338 8.74 -19.16 -1.61
CA ARG A 338 8.33 -17.74 -1.65
C ARG A 338 6.91 -17.58 -2.22
N VAL A 339 6.63 -18.26 -3.33
CA VAL A 339 5.29 -18.26 -3.95
C VAL A 339 4.27 -18.95 -3.05
N LEU A 340 4.64 -20.04 -2.38
CA LEU A 340 3.81 -20.71 -1.38
C LEU A 340 3.48 -19.78 -0.22
N ILE A 341 4.44 -19.02 0.29
CA ILE A 341 4.20 -18.01 1.35
C ILE A 341 3.20 -16.95 0.86
N LEU A 342 3.34 -16.43 -0.36
CA LEU A 342 2.37 -15.49 -0.94
C LEU A 342 0.96 -16.10 -1.02
N GLY A 343 0.86 -17.34 -1.52
CA GLY A 343 -0.41 -18.06 -1.66
C GLY A 343 -1.06 -18.41 -0.31
N LEU A 344 -0.27 -18.83 0.68
CA LEU A 344 -0.75 -19.12 2.03
C LEU A 344 -1.24 -17.87 2.73
N ILE A 345 -0.55 -16.73 2.56
CA ILE A 345 -1.02 -15.46 3.11
C ILE A 345 -2.36 -15.06 2.46
N GLU A 346 -2.49 -15.12 1.13
CA GLU A 346 -3.76 -14.82 0.43
C GLU A 346 -4.88 -15.78 0.86
N LEU A 347 -4.59 -17.08 0.97
CA LEU A 347 -5.54 -18.09 1.45
C LEU A 347 -6.00 -17.81 2.88
N SER A 348 -5.04 -17.50 3.77
CA SER A 348 -5.30 -17.16 5.17
C SER A 348 -6.23 -15.96 5.29
N TRP A 349 -6.03 -14.95 4.45
CA TRP A 349 -6.92 -13.80 4.40
C TRP A 349 -8.29 -14.20 3.84
N ASN A 350 -8.36 -14.94 2.72
CA ASN A 350 -9.61 -15.32 2.04
C ASN A 350 -10.50 -16.33 2.78
N THR A 351 -10.02 -16.90 3.89
CA THR A 351 -10.83 -17.77 4.75
C THR A 351 -11.71 -16.91 5.68
N TYR A 352 -13.03 -16.92 5.45
CA TYR A 352 -14.00 -16.24 6.32
C TYR A 352 -15.19 -17.16 6.68
N PRO A 353 -15.53 -17.34 7.98
CA PRO A 353 -14.81 -16.83 9.15
C PRO A 353 -13.40 -17.44 9.25
N SER A 354 -12.46 -16.72 9.86
CA SER A 354 -11.10 -17.20 10.07
C SER A 354 -11.09 -18.46 10.94
N THR A 355 -10.16 -19.37 10.67
CA THR A 355 -9.97 -20.62 11.44
C THR A 355 -8.65 -20.58 12.21
N ASN A 356 -8.48 -21.50 13.16
CA ASN A 356 -7.20 -21.67 13.87
C ASN A 356 -6.07 -21.96 12.88
N GLY A 357 -6.34 -22.79 11.86
CA GLY A 357 -5.40 -23.12 10.79
C GLY A 357 -5.03 -21.92 9.92
N SER A 358 -6.01 -21.14 9.46
CA SER A 358 -5.74 -19.95 8.63
C SER A 358 -4.93 -18.90 9.38
N SER A 359 -5.20 -18.73 10.69
CA SER A 359 -4.49 -17.77 11.55
C SER A 359 -3.06 -18.21 11.86
N ALA A 360 -2.86 -19.49 12.17
CA ALA A 360 -1.53 -20.06 12.44
C ALA A 360 -0.65 -20.02 11.19
N ALA A 361 -1.20 -20.38 10.02
CA ALA A 361 -0.50 -20.29 8.74
C ALA A 361 -0.02 -18.86 8.44
N LEU A 362 -0.85 -17.85 8.75
CA LEU A 362 -0.48 -16.45 8.59
C LEU A 362 0.71 -16.07 9.47
N HIS A 363 0.71 -16.47 10.74
CA HIS A 363 1.79 -16.18 11.68
C HIS A 363 3.11 -16.86 11.29
N VAL A 364 3.04 -18.14 10.90
CA VAL A 364 4.21 -18.90 10.43
C VAL A 364 4.82 -18.22 9.19
N CYS A 365 3.99 -17.81 8.23
CA CYS A 365 4.45 -17.09 7.04
C CYS A 365 5.18 -15.78 7.40
N HIS A 366 4.63 -14.98 8.32
CA HIS A 366 5.25 -13.73 8.75
C HIS A 366 6.55 -13.95 9.54
N LEU A 367 6.60 -14.99 10.38
CA LEU A 367 7.81 -15.35 11.12
C LEU A 367 8.94 -15.77 10.18
N ILE A 368 8.62 -16.55 9.13
CA ILE A 368 9.59 -16.91 8.08
C ILE A 368 10.08 -15.66 7.35
N ILE A 369 9.19 -14.74 6.96
CA ILE A 369 9.57 -13.48 6.30
C ILE A 369 10.54 -12.67 7.19
N LEU A 370 10.19 -12.49 8.46
CA LEU A 370 11.03 -11.75 9.42
C LEU A 370 12.40 -12.42 9.60
N LEU A 371 12.43 -13.74 9.71
CA LEU A 371 13.66 -14.52 9.85
C LEU A 371 14.53 -14.44 8.58
N CYS A 372 13.93 -14.49 7.38
CA CYS A 372 14.64 -14.31 6.12
C CYS A 372 15.26 -12.91 5.97
N LEU A 373 14.55 -11.87 6.40
CA LEU A 373 15.08 -10.50 6.45
C LEU A 373 16.20 -10.39 7.49
N TRP A 374 16.05 -11.05 8.64
CA TRP A 374 17.05 -11.07 9.71
C TRP A 374 18.33 -11.82 9.34
N LEU A 375 18.26 -12.80 8.44
CA LEU A 375 19.41 -13.58 7.99
C LEU A 375 20.03 -13.06 6.68
N ALA A 376 19.41 -12.09 6.01
CA ALA A 376 19.90 -11.52 4.75
C ALA A 376 21.29 -10.89 4.90
N PRO A 377 22.31 -11.18 4.08
CA PRO A 377 23.58 -10.46 4.14
C PRO A 377 23.36 -8.95 3.94
N PRO A 378 24.11 -8.07 4.64
CA PRO A 378 24.06 -6.65 4.36
C PRO A 378 24.44 -6.40 2.89
N LEU A 379 23.69 -5.52 2.21
CA LEU A 379 24.00 -5.12 0.84
C LEU A 379 25.45 -4.60 0.78
N PRO A 380 26.26 -4.98 -0.22
CA PRO A 380 27.58 -4.41 -0.38
C PRO A 380 27.45 -2.89 -0.50
N SER A 381 28.21 -2.17 0.32
CA SER A 381 28.39 -0.73 0.19
C SER A 381 28.78 -0.41 -1.25
N ALA A 382 28.14 0.59 -1.85
CA ALA A 382 28.55 1.08 -3.16
C ALA A 382 30.08 1.29 -3.16
N PRO A 383 30.81 0.85 -4.20
CA PRO A 383 32.23 1.13 -4.27
C PRO A 383 32.40 2.64 -4.14
N ALA A 384 33.22 3.06 -3.16
CA ALA A 384 33.61 4.45 -3.01
C ALA A 384 34.14 4.90 -4.37
N GLY A 385 33.33 5.69 -5.08
CA GLY A 385 33.71 6.25 -6.36
C GLY A 385 35.04 6.98 -6.18
N ALA A 386 35.99 6.64 -7.04
CA ALA A 386 37.29 7.26 -7.13
C ALA A 386 37.17 8.78 -6.86
N GLN A 387 37.87 9.24 -5.82
CA GLN A 387 38.13 10.66 -5.63
C GLN A 387 38.70 11.18 -6.94
N GLN A 388 37.90 11.96 -7.67
CA GLN A 388 38.38 12.80 -8.75
C GLN A 388 39.40 13.74 -8.13
N THR A 389 40.66 13.52 -8.48
CA THR A 389 41.76 14.42 -8.17
C THR A 389 41.40 15.79 -8.75
N PRO A 390 41.47 16.88 -7.97
CA PRO A 390 41.23 18.21 -8.53
C PRO A 390 42.30 18.48 -9.57
N ALA A 391 41.87 18.80 -10.79
CA ALA A 391 42.75 19.21 -11.86
C ALA A 391 43.59 20.39 -11.36
N LYS A 392 44.91 20.20 -11.32
CA LYS A 392 45.87 21.30 -11.13
C LYS A 392 45.71 22.24 -12.31
N ASP A 393 45.14 23.40 -12.02
CA ASP A 393 45.15 24.57 -12.88
C ASP A 393 46.62 24.97 -13.12
N LYS A 394 47.15 24.61 -14.28
CA LYS A 394 48.43 25.14 -14.79
C LYS A 394 48.08 26.36 -15.63
N ARG A 395 48.38 27.53 -15.06
CA ARG A 395 48.53 28.81 -15.74
C ARG A 395 49.11 28.64 -17.16
N GLN A 396 48.43 29.21 -18.14
CA GLN A 396 48.99 30.23 -19.02
C GLN A 396 47.95 31.33 -19.20
#